data_AF-A0A0D9ZI39-F1
#
_entry.id   AF-A0A0D9ZI39-F1
#
_cell.length_a   1.000
_cell.length_b   1.000
_cell.length_c   1.000
_cell.angle_alpha   90.00
_cell.angle_beta   90.00
_cell.angle_gamma   90.00
#
_symmetry.space_group_name_H-M   'P 1'
#
loop_
_entity.id
_entity.type
_entity.pdbx_description
1 polymer ?
#
loop_
_entity_poly.entity_id
_entity_poly.type
_entity_poly.pdbx_seq_one_letter_code
_entity_poly.pdbx_strand_id
1 'polypeptide(L)'
;MATLQLNHVARETDDVRRLAAFYEEVLGFERVASPNYPAFQVAWLRLPGTPGVALHIIERDPAAAPAAVAPGAAGAPPAQLPRRHHLAFSVADYDGFLAGLKARGTDVFEKTQPDGRTRQVFFFDPDGERPFGSQRLRVFIDSAPGRLIGICACNDEKLGHSGYLLQLCGR
;
A
#
# COMPACT_ATOMS: atom_id res chain seq x y z
N MET A 1 19.88 -25.40 -7.26
CA MET A 1 18.91 -25.21 -6.15
C MET A 1 17.82 -24.26 -6.65
N ALA A 2 16.57 -24.47 -6.27
CA ALA A 2 15.49 -23.54 -6.60
C ALA A 2 15.61 -22.26 -5.76
N THR A 3 15.44 -21.09 -6.38
CA THR A 3 15.45 -19.78 -5.73
C THR A 3 14.03 -19.26 -5.59
N LEU A 4 13.65 -18.82 -4.38
CA LEU A 4 12.36 -18.20 -4.11
C LEU A 4 12.46 -16.67 -4.26
N GLN A 5 11.51 -16.05 -4.94
CA GLN A 5 11.44 -14.59 -5.11
C GLN A 5 10.02 -14.08 -4.91
N LEU A 6 9.89 -12.89 -4.31
CA LEU A 6 8.62 -12.17 -4.29
C LEU A 6 8.29 -11.75 -5.72
N ASN A 7 7.14 -12.20 -6.23
CA ASN A 7 6.73 -11.91 -7.59
C ASN A 7 5.83 -10.67 -7.67
N HIS A 8 4.78 -10.63 -6.85
CA HIS A 8 3.85 -9.51 -6.80
C HIS A 8 3.11 -9.41 -5.46
N VAL A 9 2.50 -8.26 -5.23
CA VAL A 9 1.50 -8.04 -4.18
C VAL A 9 0.16 -7.74 -4.87
N ALA A 10 -0.89 -8.46 -4.49
CA ALA A 10 -2.23 -8.22 -5.01
C ALA A 10 -2.98 -7.21 -4.13
N ARG A 11 -3.69 -6.28 -4.78
CA ARG A 11 -4.54 -5.27 -4.15
C ARG A 11 -5.89 -5.22 -4.85
N GLU A 12 -6.93 -5.64 -4.14
CA GLU A 12 -8.30 -5.54 -4.64
C GLU A 12 -8.88 -4.12 -4.50
N THR A 13 -9.73 -3.73 -5.44
CA THR A 13 -10.38 -2.42 -5.49
C THR A 13 -11.70 -2.47 -6.23
N ASP A 14 -12.60 -1.53 -5.91
CA ASP A 14 -13.84 -1.32 -6.66
C ASP A 14 -13.62 -0.41 -7.90
N ASP A 15 -12.45 0.23 -8.02
CA ASP A 15 -12.09 1.12 -9.14
C ASP A 15 -10.61 0.98 -9.50
N VAL A 16 -10.33 0.03 -10.39
CA VAL A 16 -8.97 -0.29 -10.86
C VAL A 16 -8.29 0.92 -11.50
N ARG A 17 -9.02 1.73 -12.25
CA ARG A 17 -8.46 2.88 -12.96
C ARG A 17 -8.03 3.98 -12.00
N ARG A 18 -8.90 4.33 -11.04
CA ARG A 18 -8.61 5.35 -10.03
C ARG A 18 -7.44 4.94 -9.14
N LEU A 19 -7.42 3.69 -8.70
CA LEU A 19 -6.34 3.20 -7.85
C LEU A 19 -5.01 3.14 -8.62
N ALA A 20 -5.03 2.65 -9.86
CA ALA A 20 -3.83 2.61 -10.70
C ALA A 20 -3.26 4.01 -10.94
N ALA A 21 -4.11 4.97 -11.33
CA ALA A 21 -3.70 6.36 -11.56
C ALA A 21 -3.02 6.98 -10.32
N PHE A 22 -3.51 6.68 -9.11
CA PHE A 22 -2.85 7.12 -7.89
C PHE A 22 -1.43 6.55 -7.75
N TYR A 23 -1.24 5.25 -7.92
CA TYR A 23 0.10 4.66 -7.82
C TYR A 23 1.04 5.15 -8.94
N GLU A 24 0.52 5.42 -10.13
CA GLU A 24 1.27 6.00 -11.25
C GLU A 24 1.67 7.46 -10.97
N GLU A 25 0.71 8.32 -10.62
CA GLU A 25 0.91 9.77 -10.50
C GLU A 25 1.53 10.21 -9.17
N VAL A 26 1.27 9.49 -8.07
CA VAL A 26 1.79 9.85 -6.73
C VAL A 26 3.10 9.16 -6.47
N LEU A 27 3.15 7.86 -6.75
CA LEU A 27 4.26 6.99 -6.35
C LEU A 27 5.21 6.67 -7.52
N GLY A 28 4.91 7.13 -8.73
CA GLY A 28 5.78 6.95 -9.89
C GLY A 28 5.85 5.51 -10.40
N PHE A 29 4.82 4.70 -10.15
CA PHE A 29 4.73 3.38 -10.75
C PHE A 29 4.51 3.49 -12.27
N GLU A 30 5.03 2.51 -12.99
CA GLU A 30 4.81 2.38 -14.43
C GLU A 30 3.85 1.22 -14.70
N ARG A 31 2.87 1.46 -15.58
CA ARG A 31 2.00 0.39 -16.10
C ARG A 31 2.82 -0.58 -16.94
N VAL A 32 2.61 -1.87 -16.71
CA VAL A 32 3.10 -2.92 -17.62
C VAL A 32 1.94 -3.62 -18.31
N ALA A 33 2.24 -4.26 -19.44
CA ALA A 33 1.25 -5.04 -20.18
C ALA A 33 0.65 -6.12 -19.29
N SER A 34 -0.68 -6.16 -19.23
CA SER A 34 -1.45 -7.16 -18.49
C SER A 34 -2.27 -8.02 -19.44
N PRO A 35 -2.54 -9.28 -19.09
CA PRO A 35 -3.58 -10.05 -19.76
C PRO A 35 -4.91 -9.29 -19.67
N ASN A 36 -5.68 -9.30 -20.76
CA ASN A 36 -7.02 -8.73 -20.77
C ASN A 36 -8.02 -9.81 -20.34
N TYR A 37 -8.80 -9.53 -19.30
CA TYR A 37 -9.87 -10.41 -18.82
C TYR A 37 -11.22 -9.78 -19.18
N PRO A 38 -12.11 -10.50 -19.88
CA PRO A 38 -13.40 -9.94 -20.29
C PRO A 38 -14.39 -9.76 -19.13
N ALA A 39 -14.18 -10.49 -18.03
CA ALA A 39 -15.11 -10.55 -16.91
C ALA A 39 -14.79 -9.56 -15.79
N PHE A 40 -13.55 -9.08 -15.69
CA PHE A 40 -13.12 -8.17 -14.63
C PHE A 40 -11.87 -7.38 -15.02
N GLN A 41 -11.63 -6.25 -14.36
CA GLN A 41 -10.49 -5.38 -14.64
C GLN A 41 -9.24 -5.75 -13.83
N VAL A 42 -8.07 -5.58 -14.45
CA VAL A 42 -6.77 -5.68 -13.78
C VAL A 42 -5.83 -4.58 -14.26
N ALA A 43 -4.90 -4.19 -13.39
CA ALA A 43 -3.74 -3.39 -13.76
C ALA A 43 -2.49 -3.97 -13.10
N TRP A 44 -1.40 -4.03 -13.86
CA TRP A 44 -0.10 -4.44 -13.37
C TRP A 44 0.81 -3.24 -13.38
N LEU A 45 1.38 -2.93 -12.22
CA LEU A 45 2.23 -1.77 -12.01
C LEU A 45 3.60 -2.22 -11.49
N ARG A 46 4.67 -1.53 -11.87
CA ARG A 46 6.01 -1.76 -11.34
C ARG A 46 6.67 -0.45 -10.95
N LEU A 47 7.47 -0.50 -9.89
CA LEU A 47 8.36 0.60 -9.56
C LEU A 47 9.66 0.47 -10.37
N PRO A 48 10.15 1.55 -11.01
CA PRO A 48 11.42 1.53 -11.73
C PRO A 48 12.60 1.09 -10.84
N GLY A 49 12.57 1.44 -9.56
CA GLY A 49 13.59 1.05 -8.58
C GLY A 49 13.54 -0.43 -8.16
N THR A 50 12.45 -1.15 -8.43
CA THR A 50 12.27 -2.57 -8.07
C THR A 50 11.47 -3.33 -9.14
N PRO A 51 11.98 -3.48 -10.38
CA PRO A 51 11.21 -4.04 -11.49
C PRO A 51 10.90 -5.54 -11.33
N GLY A 52 11.52 -6.22 -10.35
CA GLY A 52 11.27 -7.62 -10.04
C GLY A 52 10.00 -7.89 -9.22
N VAL A 53 9.38 -6.85 -8.65
CA VAL A 53 8.14 -6.97 -7.87
C VAL A 53 7.06 -6.12 -8.52
N ALA A 54 5.90 -6.72 -8.80
CA ALA A 54 4.74 -6.00 -9.33
C ALA A 54 3.68 -5.72 -8.26
N LEU A 55 2.96 -4.61 -8.41
CA LEU A 55 1.68 -4.38 -7.75
C LEU A 55 0.58 -4.80 -8.73
N HIS A 56 -0.18 -5.82 -8.36
CA HIS A 56 -1.31 -6.34 -9.14
C HIS A 56 -2.60 -5.77 -8.56
N ILE A 57 -3.16 -4.77 -9.23
CA ILE A 57 -4.46 -4.21 -8.88
C ILE A 57 -5.53 -5.04 -9.59
N ILE A 58 -6.49 -5.56 -8.82
CA ILE A 58 -7.55 -6.44 -9.32
C ILE A 58 -8.92 -5.89 -8.92
N GLU A 59 -9.85 -5.92 -9.86
CA GLU A 59 -11.24 -5.58 -9.58
C GLU A 59 -11.83 -6.57 -8.57
N ARG A 60 -12.53 -6.02 -7.58
CA ARG A 60 -13.25 -6.81 -6.58
C ARG A 60 -14.35 -7.64 -7.25
N ASP A 61 -14.44 -8.90 -6.83
CA ASP A 61 -15.62 -9.71 -7.13
C ASP A 61 -16.84 -9.15 -6.40
N PRO A 62 -17.89 -8.66 -7.10
CA PRO A 62 -19.09 -8.12 -6.46
C PRO A 62 -19.86 -9.17 -5.64
N ALA A 63 -19.63 -10.46 -5.86
CA ALA A 63 -20.22 -11.55 -5.07
C ALA A 63 -19.44 -11.83 -3.77
N ALA A 64 -18.22 -11.31 -3.63
CA ALA A 64 -17.45 -11.45 -2.41
C ALA A 64 -18.04 -10.59 -1.29
N ALA A 65 -18.06 -11.13 -0.06
CA ALA A 65 -18.44 -10.35 1.11
C ALA A 65 -17.55 -9.10 1.23
N PRO A 66 -18.09 -7.94 1.64
CA PRO A 66 -17.27 -6.78 1.90
C PRO A 66 -16.17 -7.15 2.89
N ALA A 67 -14.91 -6.84 2.55
CA ALA A 67 -13.83 -7.07 3.48
C ALA A 67 -14.10 -6.27 4.76
N ALA A 68 -14.08 -6.97 5.89
CA ALA A 68 -14.49 -6.41 7.17
C ALA A 68 -13.50 -5.32 7.59
N VAL A 69 -13.95 -4.06 7.59
CA VAL A 69 -13.20 -2.99 8.25
C VAL A 69 -13.30 -3.26 9.75
N ALA A 70 -12.16 -3.51 10.39
CA ALA A 70 -12.11 -3.78 11.82
C ALA A 70 -12.89 -2.69 12.61
N PRO A 71 -13.64 -3.04 13.66
CA PRO A 71 -14.38 -2.06 14.46
C PRO A 71 -13.47 -0.90 14.91
N GLY A 72 -13.89 0.34 14.66
CA GLY A 72 -13.12 1.55 14.95
C GLY A 72 -12.07 1.94 13.89
N ALA A 73 -11.92 1.17 12.81
CA ALA A 73 -11.05 1.53 11.68
C ALA A 73 -11.80 2.29 10.56
N ALA A 74 -13.13 2.33 10.57
CA ALA A 74 -13.92 3.13 9.64
C ALA A 74 -13.80 4.62 10.00
N GLY A 75 -13.33 5.45 9.05
CA GLY A 75 -13.15 6.89 9.26
C GLY A 75 -11.97 7.31 10.16
N ALA A 76 -11.25 6.38 10.77
CA ALA A 76 -10.05 6.68 11.56
C ALA A 76 -8.92 7.32 10.69
N PRO A 77 -8.27 8.41 11.14
CA PRO A 77 -7.15 9.02 10.42
C PRO A 77 -5.91 8.11 10.43
N PRO A 78 -4.92 8.35 9.55
CA PRO A 78 -3.71 7.51 9.47
C PRO A 78 -2.98 7.33 10.81
N ALA A 79 -3.01 8.37 11.66
CA ALA A 79 -2.42 8.39 13.00
C ALA A 79 -3.00 7.35 13.98
N GLN A 80 -4.26 6.95 13.81
CA GLN A 80 -4.97 6.05 14.73
C GLN A 80 -4.85 4.56 14.37
N LEU A 81 -4.17 4.23 13.27
CA LEU A 81 -4.07 2.86 12.78
C LEU A 81 -2.66 2.25 12.79
N PRO A 82 -1.73 2.60 13.69
CA PRO A 82 -0.28 2.44 13.52
C PRO A 82 0.20 1.03 13.06
N ARG A 83 -0.50 -0.05 13.43
CA ARG A 83 -0.10 -1.45 13.19
C ARG A 83 -0.97 -2.20 12.15
N ARG A 84 -1.69 -1.52 11.26
CA ARG A 84 -2.50 -2.15 10.19
C ARG A 84 -1.70 -2.43 8.92
N HIS A 85 -2.22 -3.30 8.04
CA HIS A 85 -1.67 -3.62 6.72
C HIS A 85 -1.19 -2.37 5.95
N HIS A 86 0.03 -2.42 5.43
CA HIS A 86 0.62 -1.31 4.72
C HIS A 86 1.67 -1.74 3.69
N LEU A 87 1.85 -0.91 2.67
CA LEU A 87 2.98 -0.95 1.75
C LEU A 87 3.99 0.13 2.17
N ALA A 88 5.26 -0.25 2.22
CA ALA A 88 6.36 0.66 2.50
C ALA A 88 7.17 0.92 1.25
N PHE A 89 7.56 2.18 1.04
CA PHE A 89 8.56 2.53 0.05
C PHE A 89 9.59 3.47 0.64
N SER A 90 10.71 3.62 -0.04
CA SER A 90 11.77 4.55 0.35
C SER A 90 11.92 5.60 -0.73
N VAL A 91 12.13 6.85 -0.34
CA VAL A 91 12.31 7.97 -1.25
C VAL A 91 13.62 8.69 -0.94
N ALA A 92 14.30 9.18 -1.99
CA ALA A 92 15.51 9.97 -1.81
C ALA A 92 15.22 11.38 -1.28
N ASP A 93 14.13 12.01 -1.75
CA ASP A 93 13.69 13.33 -1.33
C ASP A 93 12.40 13.25 -0.52
N TYR A 94 12.54 13.04 0.79
CA TYR A 94 11.40 12.93 1.71
C TYR A 94 10.59 14.22 1.79
N ASP A 95 11.26 15.37 1.91
CA ASP A 95 10.59 16.65 2.13
C ASP A 95 9.84 17.10 0.86
N GLY A 96 10.42 16.91 -0.33
CA GLY A 96 9.74 17.14 -1.59
C GLY A 96 8.51 16.23 -1.77
N PHE A 97 8.64 14.94 -1.45
CA PHE A 97 7.52 14.00 -1.53
C PHE A 97 6.38 14.38 -0.57
N LEU A 98 6.70 14.69 0.68
CA LEU A 98 5.74 15.14 1.68
C LEU A 98 5.03 16.43 1.26
N ALA A 99 5.76 17.41 0.71
CA ALA A 99 5.19 18.64 0.19
C ALA A 99 4.20 18.35 -0.96
N GLY A 100 4.54 17.42 -1.85
CA GLY A 100 3.66 16.96 -2.93
C GLY A 100 2.35 16.35 -2.42
N LEU A 101 2.42 15.49 -1.39
CA LEU A 101 1.21 14.94 -0.75
C LEU A 101 0.33 16.03 -0.14
N LYS A 102 0.93 16.96 0.62
CA LYS A 102 0.20 18.06 1.26
C LYS A 102 -0.45 19.00 0.24
N ALA A 103 0.23 19.31 -0.87
CA ALA A 103 -0.30 20.14 -1.94
C ALA A 103 -1.52 19.53 -2.64
N ARG A 104 -1.64 18.20 -2.61
CA ARG A 104 -2.79 17.45 -3.15
C ARG A 104 -3.95 17.32 -2.16
N GLY A 105 -3.81 17.84 -0.94
CA GLY A 105 -4.81 17.71 0.12
C GLY A 105 -4.88 16.32 0.74
N THR A 106 -3.83 15.50 0.61
CA THR A 106 -3.78 14.17 1.23
C THR A 106 -3.60 14.30 2.75
N ASP A 107 -4.44 13.60 3.52
CA ASP A 107 -4.28 13.48 4.97
C ASP A 107 -3.03 12.65 5.31
N VAL A 108 -2.05 13.31 5.93
CA VAL A 108 -0.76 12.70 6.27
C VAL A 108 -0.54 12.63 7.78
N PHE A 109 0.18 11.61 8.22
CA PHE A 109 0.69 11.48 9.57
C PHE A 109 2.20 11.25 9.54
N GLU A 110 2.97 12.17 10.12
CA GLU A 110 4.42 12.08 10.17
C GLU A 110 4.89 11.47 11.50
N LYS A 111 5.93 10.65 11.44
CA LYS A 111 6.57 10.05 12.61
C LYS A 111 8.07 9.89 12.36
N THR A 112 8.87 10.16 13.37
CA THR A 112 10.29 9.80 13.37
C THR A 112 10.48 8.51 14.18
N GLN A 113 11.31 7.58 13.68
CA GLN A 113 11.67 6.38 14.44
C GLN A 113 12.41 6.74 15.74
N PRO A 114 12.38 5.87 16.77
CA PRO A 114 12.97 6.17 18.08
C PRO A 114 14.47 6.53 18.06
N ASP A 115 15.21 6.06 17.04
CA ASP A 115 16.63 6.36 16.87
C ASP A 115 16.90 7.74 16.23
N GLY A 116 15.85 8.46 15.82
CA GLY A 116 15.93 9.79 15.21
C GLY A 116 16.43 9.82 13.77
N ARG A 117 16.76 8.67 13.16
CA ARG A 117 17.44 8.61 11.85
C ARG A 117 16.48 8.56 10.67
N THR A 118 15.29 8.05 10.93
CA THR A 118 14.37 7.60 9.90
C THR A 118 13.05 8.34 10.06
N ARG A 119 12.71 9.19 9.10
CA ARG A 119 11.42 9.88 9.01
C ARG A 119 10.45 9.05 8.19
N GLN A 120 9.23 8.97 8.67
CA GLN A 120 8.14 8.21 8.07
C GLN A 120 6.92 9.12 7.89
N VAL A 121 6.33 9.10 6.70
CA VAL A 121 5.00 9.68 6.47
C VAL A 121 4.02 8.55 6.15
N PHE A 122 2.86 8.56 6.80
CA PHE A 122 1.77 7.62 6.59
C PHE A 122 0.58 8.34 5.96
N PHE A 123 -0.02 7.73 4.94
CA PHE A 123 -1.23 8.21 4.27
C PHE A 123 -2.03 7.02 3.74
N PHE A 124 -3.26 7.26 3.30
CA PHE A 124 -4.08 6.23 2.65
C PHE A 124 -3.95 6.29 1.14
N ASP A 125 -4.09 5.13 0.49
CA ASP A 125 -4.47 5.13 -0.92
C ASP A 125 -5.94 5.59 -1.07
N PRO A 126 -6.41 5.91 -2.29
CA PRO A 126 -7.74 6.44 -2.51
C PRO A 126 -8.86 5.54 -1.98
N ASP A 127 -8.63 4.23 -1.88
CA ASP A 127 -9.59 3.27 -1.36
C ASP A 127 -9.63 3.28 0.17
N GLY A 128 -8.47 3.50 0.81
CA GLY A 128 -8.37 3.68 2.25
C GLY A 128 -8.91 5.01 2.77
N GLU A 129 -9.07 6.02 1.91
CA GLU A 129 -9.76 7.27 2.28
C GLU A 129 -11.28 7.06 2.45
N ARG A 130 -11.87 6.03 1.82
CA ARG A 130 -13.32 5.81 1.90
C ARG A 130 -13.72 5.26 3.28
N PRO A 131 -14.75 5.85 3.94
CA PRO A 131 -15.24 5.37 5.24
C PRO A 131 -15.71 3.90 5.23
N PHE A 132 -16.22 3.46 4.07
CA PHE A 132 -16.70 2.10 3.81
C PHE A 132 -15.82 1.36 2.81
N GLY A 133 -14.57 1.82 2.62
CA GLY A 133 -13.59 1.15 1.78
C GLY A 133 -13.26 -0.22 2.37
N SER A 134 -13.39 -1.24 1.54
CA SER A 134 -13.21 -2.66 1.85
C SER A 134 -11.81 -3.01 2.38
N GLN A 135 -10.79 -2.20 2.08
CA GLN A 135 -9.47 -2.34 2.69
C GLN A 135 -8.80 -0.97 2.82
N ARG A 136 -8.47 -0.56 4.04
CA ARG A 136 -7.73 0.69 4.29
C ARG A 136 -6.24 0.41 4.28
N LEU A 137 -5.68 0.31 3.08
CA LEU A 137 -4.24 0.15 2.92
C LEU A 137 -3.56 1.49 3.19
N ARG A 138 -2.63 1.48 4.15
CA ARG A 138 -1.75 2.63 4.36
C ARG A 138 -0.50 2.48 3.51
N VAL A 139 -0.06 3.59 2.96
CA VAL A 139 1.26 3.71 2.35
C VAL A 139 2.13 4.46 3.33
N PHE A 140 3.35 3.96 3.56
CA PHE A 140 4.35 4.74 4.25
C PHE A 140 5.61 4.91 3.42
N ILE A 141 6.24 6.08 3.57
CA ILE A 141 7.48 6.42 2.90
C ILE A 141 8.57 6.67 3.93
N ASP A 142 9.72 6.05 3.72
CA ASP A 142 10.92 6.20 4.53
C ASP A 142 11.95 7.11 3.84
N SER A 143 12.61 7.98 4.61
CA SER A 143 13.80 8.76 4.22
C SER A 143 15.09 7.94 4.03
N ALA A 144 15.10 6.65 4.36
CA ALA A 144 16.30 5.82 4.31
C ALA A 144 16.81 5.59 2.86
N PRO A 145 18.10 5.85 2.56
CA PRO A 145 18.63 5.68 1.22
C PRO A 145 18.73 4.20 0.83
N GLY A 146 18.11 3.85 -0.30
CA GLY A 146 18.45 2.65 -1.07
C GLY A 146 18.11 1.31 -0.43
N ARG A 147 16.81 1.00 -0.27
CA ARG A 147 16.22 -0.35 -0.39
C ARG A 147 14.71 -0.26 -0.18
N LEU A 148 13.94 -1.16 -0.79
CA LEU A 148 12.54 -1.38 -0.46
C LEU A 148 12.46 -1.89 0.99
N ILE A 149 11.91 -1.11 1.92
CA ILE A 149 11.81 -1.48 3.35
C ILE A 149 10.47 -2.17 3.61
N GLY A 150 10.28 -3.31 2.95
CA GLY A 150 9.27 -4.32 3.32
C GLY A 150 7.81 -4.04 2.96
N ILE A 151 7.03 -5.11 2.84
CA ILE A 151 5.56 -5.08 2.86
C ILE A 151 5.17 -5.65 4.22
N CYS A 152 4.30 -4.97 4.95
CA CYS A 152 3.85 -5.45 6.26
C CYS A 152 2.35 -5.68 6.23
N ALA A 153 1.97 -6.95 6.22
CA ALA A 153 0.61 -7.36 6.51
C ALA A 153 0.53 -7.78 7.99
N CYS A 154 0.17 -6.85 8.89
CA CYS A 154 -0.11 -7.20 10.27
C CYS A 154 -1.54 -7.73 10.41
N ASN A 155 -1.66 -8.99 10.83
CA ASN A 155 -2.95 -9.57 11.22
C ASN A 155 -3.44 -8.91 12.52
N ASP A 156 -4.72 -8.52 12.57
CA ASP A 156 -5.35 -8.19 13.85
C ASP A 156 -5.74 -9.49 14.55
N GLU A 157 -4.96 -9.93 15.52
CA GLU A 157 -5.21 -11.18 16.26
C GLU A 157 -6.54 -11.18 17.05
N LYS A 158 -7.29 -10.07 17.07
CA LYS A 158 -8.63 -10.04 17.70
C LYS A 158 -9.78 -10.65 16.88
N LEU A 159 -9.57 -11.08 15.63
CA LEU A 159 -10.70 -11.42 14.73
C LEU A 159 -10.74 -12.86 14.17
N GLY A 160 -10.03 -13.83 14.77
CA GLY A 160 -10.38 -15.25 14.62
C GLY A 160 -10.37 -15.86 13.22
N HIS A 161 -9.84 -15.18 12.20
CA HIS A 161 -9.73 -15.70 10.84
C HIS A 161 -8.27 -15.78 10.38
N SER A 162 -7.90 -16.98 9.91
CA SER A 162 -6.55 -17.38 9.49
C SER A 162 -6.30 -16.96 8.03
N GLY A 163 -5.16 -16.31 7.78
CA GLY A 163 -4.61 -16.00 6.46
C GLY A 163 -3.17 -15.45 6.56
N TYR A 164 -2.22 -16.10 5.88
CA TYR A 164 -0.74 -15.91 5.85
C TYR A 164 -0.29 -14.43 5.70
N LEU A 165 0.66 -13.83 6.45
CA LEU A 165 2.11 -14.01 6.75
C LEU A 165 3.10 -13.80 5.58
N LEU A 166 3.80 -12.64 5.54
CA LEU A 166 5.27 -12.58 5.69
C LEU A 166 5.77 -11.16 6.00
N GLN A 167 6.61 -11.07 7.03
CA GLN A 167 7.40 -9.92 7.45
C GLN A 167 8.85 -10.14 7.00
N LEU A 168 9.46 -9.16 6.33
CA LEU A 168 10.91 -9.05 6.24
C LEU A 168 11.30 -7.61 6.59
N CYS A 169 11.52 -7.38 7.89
CA CYS A 169 12.30 -6.25 8.37
C CYS A 169 13.78 -6.63 8.23
N GLY A 170 14.48 -6.03 7.27
CA GLY A 170 15.93 -6.12 7.17
C GLY A 170 16.58 -5.09 8.09
N ARG A 171 17.54 -5.59 8.89
CA ARG A 171 18.39 -4.93 9.91
C ARG A 171 18.53 -3.41 9.88
#